data_AF-A0A4U0W782-F1
#
_entry.id   AF-A0A4U0W782-F1
#
_cell.length_a   1.000
_cell.length_b   1.000
_cell.length_c   1.000
_cell.angle_alpha   90.00
_cell.angle_beta   90.00
_cell.angle_gamma   90.00
#
_symmetry.space_group_name_H-M   'P 1'
#
loop_
_entity.id
_entity.type
_entity.pdbx_description
1 polymer ?
#
loop_
_entity_poly.entity_id
_entity_poly.type
_entity_poly.pdbx_seq_one_letter_code
_entity_poly.pdbx_strand_id
1 'polypeptide(L)'
;MSEETHDAAVRGPLAIRLAVLVSGVLGWLLNITFTFCLTPNYMDDIVGSPTGLPIAQIFLNAGGGAGGTAMLFFVILVQFFTGASALLANARMTYAFARDEALPFSSFWSKINATTGTPVNAVWLVVVFCCCLNLIGIGSTETITAIFNLCAPCLDLSYVAVLFAHQVYAHRVQFIEGPYTLGKWSKPMNILAISWVLFISVVLFFPTTRPVTATNMNYAIAVAGFVGLFSLGWWWAGARKKYTGPRTQDIMLLVDTTEPDDYA
;
A
#
# COMPACT_ATOMS: atom_id res chain seq x y z
N MET A 1 12.82 -6.85 -0.61
CA MET A 1 13.31 -5.67 -1.35
C MET A 1 14.59 -5.15 -0.75
N SER A 2 14.67 -4.99 0.58
CA SER A 2 15.95 -4.63 1.23
C SER A 2 17.08 -5.64 0.96
N GLU A 3 16.76 -6.92 0.77
CA GLU A 3 17.72 -7.99 0.42
C GLU A 3 18.38 -7.82 -0.97
N GLU A 4 17.74 -7.10 -1.90
CA GLU A 4 18.26 -6.87 -3.26
C GLU A 4 18.88 -5.47 -3.41
N THR A 5 18.82 -4.63 -2.36
CA THR A 5 19.31 -3.25 -2.39
C THR A 5 20.73 -3.18 -1.83
N HIS A 6 21.67 -2.69 -2.63
CA HIS A 6 23.03 -2.39 -2.15
C HIS A 6 22.98 -1.36 -1.03
N ASP A 7 23.59 -1.67 0.11
CA ASP A 7 23.61 -0.80 1.30
C ASP A 7 22.19 -0.35 1.73
N ALA A 8 21.30 -1.34 1.92
CA ALA A 8 19.90 -1.12 2.25
C ALA A 8 19.70 -0.32 3.55
N ALA A 9 20.66 -0.39 4.48
CA ALA A 9 20.59 0.29 5.78
C ALA A 9 20.65 1.83 5.65
N VAL A 10 21.42 2.35 4.70
CA VAL A 10 21.52 3.80 4.43
C VAL A 10 20.59 4.22 3.29
N ARG A 11 20.58 3.46 2.19
CA ARG A 11 19.82 3.83 0.99
C ARG A 11 18.32 3.67 1.15
N GLY A 12 17.86 2.71 1.95
CA GLY A 12 16.44 2.50 2.22
C GLY A 12 15.77 3.74 2.84
N PRO A 13 16.24 4.22 4.01
CA PRO A 13 15.70 5.42 4.65
C PRO A 13 15.82 6.68 3.78
N LEU A 14 16.93 6.84 3.05
CA LEU A 14 17.14 7.97 2.14
C LEU A 14 16.13 7.97 0.99
N ALA A 15 15.92 6.81 0.34
CA ALA A 15 14.97 6.67 -0.75
C ALA A 15 13.53 6.98 -0.29
N ILE A 16 13.12 6.52 0.89
CA ILE A 16 11.80 6.82 1.46
C ILE A 16 11.63 8.32 1.70
N ARG A 17 12.62 8.98 2.31
CA ARG A 17 12.56 10.45 2.54
C ARG A 17 12.43 11.22 1.23
N LEU A 18 13.25 10.90 0.25
CA LEU A 18 13.22 11.57 -1.06
C LEU A 18 11.91 11.32 -1.79
N ALA A 19 11.41 10.07 -1.77
CA ALA A 19 10.13 9.73 -2.38
C ALA A 19 8.98 10.52 -1.74
N VAL A 20 8.94 10.64 -0.41
CA VAL A 20 7.90 11.40 0.29
C VAL A 20 8.01 12.91 0.00
N LEU A 21 9.21 13.48 0.00
CA LEU A 21 9.39 14.90 -0.29
C LEU A 21 9.00 15.24 -1.73
N VAL A 22 9.47 14.47 -2.70
CA VAL A 22 9.18 14.71 -4.12
C VAL A 22 7.70 14.49 -4.41
N SER A 23 7.10 13.40 -3.93
CA SER A 23 5.66 13.15 -4.11
C SER A 23 4.79 14.19 -3.40
N GLY A 24 5.20 14.65 -2.21
CA GLY A 24 4.51 15.71 -1.48
C GLY A 24 4.52 17.04 -2.22
N VAL A 25 5.69 17.48 -2.70
CA VAL A 25 5.82 18.76 -3.44
C VAL A 25 5.08 18.70 -4.77
N LEU A 26 5.29 17.64 -5.57
CA LEU A 26 4.61 17.50 -6.86
C LEU A 26 3.10 17.34 -6.70
N GLY A 27 2.65 16.54 -5.73
CA GLY A 27 1.22 16.37 -5.42
C GLY A 27 0.56 17.67 -4.96
N TRP A 28 1.26 18.48 -4.17
CA TRP A 28 0.78 19.79 -3.75
C TRP A 28 0.64 20.77 -4.92
N LEU A 29 1.65 20.84 -5.80
CA LEU A 29 1.60 21.67 -7.01
C LEU A 29 0.48 21.23 -7.97
N LEU A 30 0.27 19.92 -8.11
CA LEU A 30 -0.81 19.35 -8.91
C LEU A 30 -2.19 19.73 -8.34
N ASN A 31 -2.38 19.65 -7.01
CA ASN A 31 -3.62 20.10 -6.37
C ASN A 31 -3.91 21.59 -6.57
N ILE A 32 -2.87 22.44 -6.48
CA ILE A 32 -3.01 23.88 -6.78
C ILE A 32 -3.48 24.07 -8.23
N THR A 33 -2.84 23.37 -9.16
CA THR A 33 -3.17 23.45 -10.59
C THR A 33 -4.63 23.04 -10.83
N PHE A 34 -5.07 21.92 -10.25
CA PHE A 34 -6.47 21.50 -10.35
C PHE A 34 -7.43 22.53 -9.80
N THR A 35 -7.11 23.14 -8.66
CA THR A 35 -7.95 24.17 -8.05
C THR A 35 -8.13 25.38 -8.96
N PHE A 36 -7.07 25.79 -9.68
CA PHE A 36 -7.16 26.88 -10.67
C PHE A 36 -7.92 26.49 -11.94
N CYS A 37 -8.00 25.20 -12.28
CA CYS A 37 -8.75 24.69 -13.42
C CYS A 37 -10.25 24.45 -13.10
N LEU A 38 -10.69 24.65 -11.86
CA LEU A 38 -12.11 24.49 -11.48
C LEU A 38 -12.94 25.68 -12.00
N THR A 39 -14.08 25.36 -12.60
CA THR A 39 -15.09 26.33 -13.04
C THR A 39 -15.91 26.83 -11.84
N PRO A 40 -16.47 28.06 -11.85
CA PRO A 40 -17.33 28.56 -10.77
C PRO A 40 -18.51 27.65 -10.42
N ASN A 41 -19.03 26.87 -11.39
CA ASN A 41 -20.10 25.87 -11.21
C ASN A 41 -19.58 24.42 -11.19
N TYR A 42 -18.43 24.17 -10.54
CA TYR A 42 -17.77 22.86 -10.54
C TYR A 42 -18.63 21.68 -10.05
N MET A 43 -19.65 21.92 -9.22
CA MET A 43 -20.55 20.87 -8.72
C MET A 43 -21.35 20.22 -9.86
N ASP A 44 -21.86 21.02 -10.80
CA ASP A 44 -22.66 20.50 -11.92
C ASP A 44 -21.77 20.13 -13.11
N ASP A 45 -20.77 20.97 -13.41
CA ASP A 45 -19.94 20.82 -14.62
C ASP A 45 -18.85 19.76 -14.51
N ILE A 46 -18.40 19.44 -13.29
CA ILE A 46 -17.27 18.52 -13.04
C ILE A 46 -17.71 17.31 -12.23
N VAL A 47 -18.33 17.53 -11.08
CA VAL A 47 -18.76 16.43 -10.19
C VAL A 47 -20.00 15.70 -10.73
N GLY A 48 -20.96 16.44 -11.28
CA GLY A 48 -22.15 15.89 -11.94
C GLY A 48 -21.95 15.49 -13.41
N SER A 49 -20.72 15.57 -13.92
CA SER A 49 -20.46 15.35 -15.34
C SER A 49 -20.74 13.90 -15.79
N PRO A 50 -21.15 13.69 -17.06
CA PRO A 50 -21.46 12.35 -17.58
C PRO A 50 -20.27 11.39 -17.58
N THR A 51 -19.04 11.92 -17.45
CA THR A 51 -17.82 11.12 -17.37
C THR A 51 -17.68 10.42 -16.02
N GLY A 52 -18.36 10.91 -14.96
CA GLY A 52 -18.33 10.31 -13.62
C GLY A 52 -16.97 10.38 -12.92
N LEU A 53 -15.95 10.94 -13.56
CA LEU A 53 -14.59 11.09 -13.05
C LEU A 53 -14.18 12.57 -13.10
N PRO A 54 -14.18 13.28 -11.95
CA PRO A 54 -13.90 14.72 -11.90
C PRO A 54 -12.58 15.13 -12.56
N ILE A 55 -11.51 14.34 -12.38
CA ILE A 55 -10.19 14.64 -12.95
C ILE A 55 -10.20 14.52 -14.49
N ALA A 56 -10.93 13.54 -15.03
CA ALA A 56 -11.05 13.38 -16.48
C ALA A 56 -11.77 14.57 -17.11
N GLN A 57 -12.80 15.08 -16.45
CA GLN A 57 -13.51 16.27 -16.89
C GLN A 57 -12.63 17.52 -16.83
N ILE A 58 -11.79 17.67 -15.79
CA ILE A 58 -10.83 18.78 -15.70
C ILE A 58 -9.85 18.76 -16.88
N PHE A 59 -9.35 17.59 -17.28
CA PHE A 59 -8.45 17.48 -18.44
C PHE A 59 -9.14 17.83 -19.76
N LEU A 60 -10.40 17.44 -19.93
CA LEU A 60 -11.19 17.82 -21.12
C LEU A 60 -11.48 19.32 -21.15
N ASN A 61 -11.80 19.92 -20.00
CA ASN A 61 -12.07 21.35 -19.89
C ASN A 61 -10.80 22.19 -20.14
N ALA A 62 -9.64 21.74 -19.64
CA ALA A 62 -8.38 22.47 -19.80
C ALA A 62 -7.72 22.26 -21.18
N GLY A 63 -7.75 21.03 -21.71
CA GLY A 63 -7.03 20.63 -22.92
C GLY A 63 -7.90 20.47 -24.17
N GLY A 64 -9.22 20.68 -24.07
CA GLY A 64 -10.18 20.36 -25.13
C GLY A 64 -10.23 18.85 -25.44
N GLY A 65 -10.92 18.48 -26.52
CA GLY A 65 -11.11 17.07 -26.90
C GLY A 65 -9.80 16.33 -27.20
N ALA A 66 -8.90 16.94 -27.97
CA ALA A 66 -7.64 16.30 -28.37
C ALA A 66 -6.61 16.30 -27.22
N GLY A 67 -6.42 17.44 -26.53
CA GLY A 67 -5.45 17.56 -25.45
C GLY A 67 -5.85 16.79 -24.20
N GLY A 68 -7.13 16.85 -23.81
CA GLY A 68 -7.64 16.09 -22.67
C GLY A 68 -7.55 14.58 -22.87
N THR A 69 -7.85 14.09 -24.07
CA THR A 69 -7.70 12.66 -24.39
C THR A 69 -6.23 12.22 -24.36
N ALA A 70 -5.30 13.05 -24.86
CA ALA A 70 -3.87 12.75 -24.78
C ALA A 70 -3.36 12.69 -23.33
N MET A 71 -3.79 13.61 -22.46
CA MET A 71 -3.46 13.59 -21.04
C MET A 71 -3.99 12.34 -20.34
N LEU A 72 -5.24 11.95 -20.62
CA LEU A 72 -5.84 10.72 -20.09
C LEU A 72 -5.09 9.47 -20.53
N PHE A 73 -4.63 9.41 -21.79
CA PHE A 73 -3.81 8.31 -22.29
C PHE A 73 -2.53 8.13 -21.46
N PHE A 74 -1.82 9.23 -21.15
CA PHE A 74 -0.63 9.16 -20.30
C PHE A 74 -0.93 8.71 -18.88
N VAL A 75 -2.05 9.15 -18.29
CA VAL A 75 -2.48 8.70 -16.95
C VAL A 75 -2.73 7.19 -16.94
N ILE A 76 -3.45 6.67 -17.94
CA ILE A 76 -3.72 5.23 -18.06
C ILE A 76 -2.40 4.46 -18.24
N LEU A 77 -1.49 4.97 -19.06
CA LEU A 77 -0.18 4.35 -19.30
C LEU A 77 0.66 4.29 -18.01
N VAL A 78 0.73 5.37 -17.24
CA VAL A 78 1.42 5.39 -15.94
C VAL A 78 0.75 4.43 -14.95
N GLN A 79 -0.58 4.36 -14.95
CA GLN A 79 -1.30 3.44 -14.07
C GLN A 79 -1.04 1.97 -14.43
N PHE A 80 -0.87 1.64 -15.71
CA PHE A 80 -0.50 0.30 -16.17
C PHE A 80 0.87 -0.14 -15.61
N PHE A 81 1.88 0.72 -15.72
CA PHE A 81 3.21 0.43 -15.16
C PHE A 81 3.19 0.32 -13.63
N THR A 82 2.44 1.19 -12.95
CA THR A 82 2.23 1.11 -11.51
C THR A 82 1.58 -0.22 -11.11
N GLY A 83 0.56 -0.66 -11.84
CA GLY A 83 -0.11 -1.95 -11.62
C GLY A 83 0.83 -3.14 -11.80
N ALA A 84 1.65 -3.13 -12.85
CA ALA A 84 2.65 -4.18 -13.09
C ALA A 84 3.69 -4.25 -11.95
N SER A 85 4.18 -3.10 -11.47
CA SER A 85 5.10 -3.02 -10.33
C SER A 85 4.46 -3.53 -9.03
N ALA A 86 3.21 -3.12 -8.76
CA ALA A 86 2.46 -3.57 -7.59
C ALA A 86 2.20 -5.08 -7.61
N LEU A 87 1.89 -5.66 -8.77
CA LEU A 87 1.69 -7.11 -8.92
C LEU A 87 2.97 -7.89 -8.55
N LEU A 88 4.12 -7.41 -9.02
CA LEU A 88 5.42 -8.01 -8.68
C LEU A 88 5.67 -7.95 -7.16
N ALA A 89 5.46 -6.78 -6.55
CA ALA A 89 5.64 -6.61 -5.10
C ALA A 89 4.72 -7.56 -4.28
N ASN A 90 3.45 -7.66 -4.68
CA ASN A 90 2.47 -8.55 -4.03
C ASN A 90 2.83 -10.03 -4.17
N ALA A 91 3.30 -10.45 -5.35
CA ALA A 91 3.74 -11.83 -5.56
C ALA A 91 4.95 -12.17 -4.66
N ARG A 92 5.90 -11.24 -4.51
CA ARG A 92 7.06 -11.42 -3.61
C ARG A 92 6.64 -11.50 -2.13
N MET A 93 5.71 -10.66 -1.69
CA MET A 93 5.17 -10.74 -0.32
C MET A 93 4.41 -12.05 -0.09
N THR A 94 3.58 -12.47 -1.03
CA THR A 94 2.84 -13.74 -0.97
C THR A 94 3.78 -14.93 -0.91
N TYR A 95 4.85 -14.91 -1.69
CA TYR A 95 5.90 -15.92 -1.63
C TYR A 95 6.61 -15.95 -0.26
N ALA A 96 6.96 -14.80 0.30
CA ALA A 96 7.57 -14.73 1.64
C ALA A 96 6.63 -15.31 2.72
N PHE A 97 5.33 -14.98 2.67
CA PHE A 97 4.32 -15.57 3.57
C PHE A 97 4.14 -17.08 3.34
N ALA A 98 4.23 -17.56 2.10
CA ALA A 98 4.20 -18.99 1.82
C ALA A 98 5.44 -19.72 2.36
N ARG A 99 6.63 -19.11 2.24
CA ARG A 99 7.89 -19.64 2.79
C ARG A 99 7.82 -19.76 4.31
N ASP A 100 7.20 -18.80 4.97
CA ASP A 100 7.03 -18.76 6.43
C ASP A 100 5.81 -19.58 6.90
N GLU A 101 5.24 -20.43 6.03
CA GLU A 101 4.10 -21.33 6.30
C GLU A 101 2.82 -20.60 6.80
N ALA A 102 2.66 -19.32 6.48
CA ALA A 102 1.51 -18.51 6.89
C ALA A 102 0.23 -18.82 6.08
N LEU A 103 0.38 -19.36 4.87
CA LEU A 103 -0.72 -19.61 3.92
C LEU A 103 -1.21 -21.08 3.92
N PRO A 104 -2.51 -21.33 3.64
CA PRO A 104 -3.00 -22.68 3.37
C PRO A 104 -2.30 -23.25 2.13
N PHE A 105 -1.84 -24.51 2.20
CA PHE A 105 -1.04 -25.16 1.16
C PHE A 105 0.28 -24.43 0.83
N SER A 106 0.92 -23.83 1.85
CA SER A 106 2.20 -23.11 1.75
C SER A 106 3.26 -23.81 0.88
N SER A 107 3.37 -25.14 0.95
CA SER A 107 4.33 -25.94 0.18
C SER A 107 4.15 -25.87 -1.34
N PHE A 108 2.95 -25.60 -1.83
CA PHE A 108 2.67 -25.44 -3.27
C PHE A 108 2.98 -24.01 -3.74
N TRP A 109 2.65 -23.02 -2.92
CA TRP A 109 2.82 -21.59 -3.23
C TRP A 109 4.26 -21.10 -3.05
N SER A 110 5.04 -21.74 -2.17
CA SER A 110 6.46 -21.43 -1.94
C SER A 110 7.40 -22.09 -2.95
N LYS A 111 6.89 -22.79 -3.97
CA LYS A 111 7.74 -23.43 -4.98
C LYS A 111 8.23 -22.40 -6.00
N ILE A 112 9.56 -22.24 -6.09
CA ILE A 112 10.22 -21.42 -7.11
C ILE A 112 10.40 -22.26 -8.40
N ASN A 113 10.17 -21.65 -9.56
CA ASN A 113 10.52 -22.27 -10.83
C ASN A 113 12.05 -22.20 -11.04
N ALA A 114 12.69 -23.36 -11.24
CA ALA A 114 14.13 -23.48 -11.41
C ALA A 114 14.67 -22.79 -12.67
N THR A 115 13.83 -22.55 -13.68
CA THR A 115 14.26 -21.98 -14.97
C THR A 115 14.26 -20.45 -14.95
N THR A 116 13.23 -19.85 -14.34
CA THR A 116 13.04 -18.39 -14.31
C THR A 116 13.46 -17.75 -12.99
N GLY A 117 13.70 -18.55 -11.94
CA GLY A 117 13.99 -18.05 -10.60
C GLY A 117 12.83 -17.28 -9.95
N THR A 118 11.61 -17.38 -10.51
CA THR A 118 10.45 -16.62 -10.06
C THR A 118 9.36 -17.51 -9.43
N PRO A 119 8.62 -17.01 -8.42
CA PRO A 119 7.54 -17.75 -7.77
C PRO A 119 6.25 -17.69 -8.60
N VAL A 120 6.20 -18.42 -9.72
CA VAL A 120 5.07 -18.38 -10.69
C VAL A 120 3.73 -18.76 -10.03
N ASN A 121 3.73 -19.72 -9.10
CA ASN A 121 2.52 -20.16 -8.41
C ASN A 121 1.93 -19.04 -7.53
N ALA A 122 2.79 -18.29 -6.83
CA ALA A 122 2.36 -17.15 -6.01
C ALA A 122 1.80 -16.01 -6.88
N VAL A 123 2.39 -15.77 -8.06
CA VAL A 123 1.87 -14.80 -9.04
C VAL A 123 0.44 -15.16 -9.46
N TRP A 124 0.20 -16.42 -9.85
CA TRP A 124 -1.13 -16.87 -10.26
C TRP A 124 -2.16 -16.78 -9.13
N LEU A 125 -1.78 -17.04 -7.87
CA LEU A 125 -2.67 -16.83 -6.73
C LEU A 125 -3.12 -15.38 -6.64
N VAL A 126 -2.18 -14.44 -6.73
CA VAL A 126 -2.49 -13.00 -6.67
C VAL A 126 -3.35 -12.59 -7.86
N VAL A 127 -3.02 -13.03 -9.07
CA VAL A 127 -3.79 -12.73 -10.29
C VAL A 127 -5.23 -13.24 -10.18
N VAL A 128 -5.42 -14.51 -9.79
CA VAL A 128 -6.76 -15.09 -9.62
C VAL A 128 -7.55 -14.33 -8.57
N PHE A 129 -6.93 -13.98 -7.44
CA PHE A 129 -7.60 -13.20 -6.40
C PHE A 129 -7.99 -11.80 -6.89
N CYS A 130 -7.10 -11.11 -7.60
CA CYS A 130 -7.41 -9.82 -8.23
C CYS A 130 -8.52 -9.94 -9.28
N CYS A 131 -8.53 -10.98 -10.11
CA CYS A 131 -9.60 -11.25 -11.07
C CYS A 131 -10.94 -11.49 -10.38
N CYS A 132 -10.97 -12.28 -9.31
CA CYS A 132 -12.18 -12.51 -8.51
C CYS A 132 -12.72 -11.21 -7.90
N LEU A 133 -11.84 -10.35 -7.36
CA LEU A 133 -12.23 -9.04 -6.85
C LEU A 133 -12.79 -8.13 -7.95
N ASN A 134 -12.18 -8.12 -9.14
CA ASN A 134 -12.68 -7.34 -10.26
C ASN A 134 -14.04 -7.85 -10.76
N LEU A 135 -14.30 -9.15 -10.69
CA LEU A 135 -15.57 -9.75 -11.10
C LEU A 135 -16.75 -9.24 -10.28
N ILE A 136 -16.53 -8.84 -9.02
CA ILE A 136 -17.55 -8.21 -8.17
C ILE A 136 -18.07 -6.90 -8.80
N GLY A 137 -17.20 -6.17 -9.50
CA GLY A 137 -17.56 -4.93 -10.18
C GLY A 137 -18.55 -5.11 -11.33
N ILE A 138 -18.65 -6.31 -11.91
CA ILE A 138 -19.67 -6.62 -12.94
C ILE A 138 -21.06 -6.72 -12.30
N GLY A 139 -21.13 -7.18 -11.05
CA GLY A 139 -22.40 -7.34 -10.34
C GLY A 139 -22.93 -6.03 -9.74
N SER A 140 -22.05 -5.20 -9.17
CA SER A 140 -22.44 -3.96 -8.51
C SER A 140 -21.30 -2.94 -8.48
N THR A 141 -21.54 -1.77 -9.08
CA THR A 141 -20.63 -0.62 -9.03
C THR A 141 -20.46 -0.08 -7.61
N GLU A 142 -21.53 -0.10 -6.81
CA GLU A 142 -21.48 0.35 -5.40
C GLU A 142 -20.60 -0.55 -4.53
N THR A 143 -20.57 -1.85 -4.83
CA THR A 143 -19.77 -2.80 -4.06
C THR A 143 -18.28 -2.67 -4.37
N ILE A 144 -17.92 -2.50 -5.66
CA ILE A 144 -16.52 -2.33 -6.04
C ILE A 144 -15.97 -0.97 -5.57
N THR A 145 -16.76 0.11 -5.61
CA THR A 145 -16.35 1.42 -5.08
C THR A 145 -16.14 1.36 -3.57
N ALA A 146 -16.98 0.65 -2.82
CA ALA A 146 -16.78 0.41 -1.40
C ALA A 146 -15.47 -0.34 -1.09
N ILE A 147 -15.11 -1.34 -1.91
CA ILE A 147 -13.83 -2.05 -1.80
C ILE A 147 -12.65 -1.10 -2.10
N PHE A 148 -12.73 -0.27 -3.14
CA PHE A 148 -11.68 0.70 -3.43
C PHE A 148 -11.51 1.75 -2.33
N ASN A 149 -12.61 2.24 -1.76
CA ASN A 149 -12.60 3.15 -0.62
C ASN A 149 -12.00 2.51 0.64
N LEU A 150 -12.03 1.18 0.75
CA LEU A 150 -11.39 0.45 1.85
C LEU A 150 -9.87 0.33 1.67
N CYS A 151 -9.36 0.28 0.44
CA CYS A 151 -7.93 0.02 0.20
C CYS A 151 -7.00 1.02 0.92
N ALA A 152 -7.33 2.32 0.88
CA ALA A 152 -6.55 3.36 1.52
C ALA A 152 -6.50 3.21 3.07
N PRO A 153 -7.64 3.21 3.79
CA PRO A 153 -7.61 3.04 5.25
C PRO A 153 -7.06 1.67 5.68
N CYS A 154 -7.23 0.60 4.91
CA CYS A 154 -6.60 -0.69 5.22
C CYS A 154 -5.07 -0.61 5.18
N LEU A 155 -4.50 0.04 4.17
CA LEU A 155 -3.06 0.24 4.05
C LEU A 155 -2.53 1.12 5.17
N ASP A 156 -3.24 2.19 5.51
CA ASP A 156 -2.94 3.08 6.63
C ASP A 156 -2.92 2.33 7.98
N LEU A 157 -3.96 1.52 8.24
CA LEU A 157 -4.03 0.68 9.45
C LEU A 157 -2.90 -0.36 9.50
N SER A 158 -2.43 -0.85 8.35
CA SER A 158 -1.27 -1.76 8.30
C SER A 158 0.01 -1.08 8.79
N TYR A 159 0.21 0.20 8.48
CA TYR A 159 1.34 0.99 8.99
C TYR A 159 1.22 1.24 10.49
N VAL A 160 0.02 1.55 10.97
CA VAL A 160 -0.25 1.69 12.42
C VAL A 160 0.08 0.39 13.15
N ALA A 161 -0.29 -0.77 12.61
CA ALA A 161 -0.01 -2.06 13.23
C ALA A 161 1.51 -2.29 13.41
N VAL A 162 2.33 -1.94 12.43
CA VAL A 162 3.80 -2.06 12.51
C VAL A 162 4.39 -1.07 13.51
N LEU A 163 3.97 0.21 13.47
CA LEU A 163 4.44 1.24 14.41
C LEU A 163 4.05 0.92 15.86
N PHE A 164 2.83 0.42 16.06
CA PHE A 164 2.34 0.01 17.36
C PHE A 164 3.10 -1.22 17.88
N ALA A 165 3.31 -2.24 17.04
CA ALA A 165 4.12 -3.39 17.39
C ALA A 165 5.56 -2.97 17.77
N HIS A 166 6.18 -2.07 17.02
CA HIS A 166 7.50 -1.54 17.34
C HIS A 166 7.52 -0.89 18.74
N GLN A 167 6.52 -0.09 19.10
CA GLN A 167 6.41 0.52 20.44
C GLN A 167 6.22 -0.52 21.56
N VAL A 168 5.36 -1.51 21.36
CA VAL A 168 5.05 -2.55 22.37
C VAL A 168 6.25 -3.48 22.61
N TYR A 169 6.96 -3.86 21.53
CA TYR A 169 8.08 -4.78 21.60
C TYR A 169 9.44 -4.10 21.78
N ALA A 170 9.51 -2.76 21.78
CA ALA A 170 10.75 -1.99 21.97
C ALA A 170 11.50 -2.36 23.26
N HIS A 171 10.80 -2.78 24.31
CA HIS A 171 11.41 -3.17 25.59
C HIS A 171 11.75 -4.68 25.66
N ARG A 172 11.28 -5.49 24.71
CA ARG A 172 11.46 -6.96 24.68
C ARG A 172 12.51 -7.42 23.67
N VAL A 173 12.83 -6.59 22.68
CA VAL A 173 13.77 -6.91 21.60
C VAL A 173 14.88 -5.87 21.61
N GLN A 174 16.14 -6.32 21.66
CA GLN A 174 17.31 -5.45 21.48
C GLN A 174 17.36 -5.03 20.01
N PHE A 175 16.90 -3.81 19.71
CA PHE A 175 17.04 -3.23 18.38
C PHE A 175 18.44 -2.66 18.23
N ILE A 176 19.23 -3.23 17.32
CA ILE A 176 20.49 -2.63 16.89
C ILE A 176 20.13 -1.43 16.03
N GLU A 177 20.53 -0.24 16.48
CA GLU A 177 20.28 1.00 15.75
C GLU A 177 21.07 0.98 14.43
N GLY A 178 20.36 1.16 13.32
CA GLY A 178 21.01 1.33 12.01
C GLY A 178 21.72 2.69 11.90
N PRO A 179 22.50 2.91 10.83
CA PRO A 179 23.22 4.17 10.58
C PRO A 179 22.30 5.41 10.51
N TYR A 180 21.01 5.19 10.36
CA TYR A 180 19.98 6.22 10.39
C TYR A 180 19.10 6.06 11.63
N THR A 181 19.12 7.04 12.53
CA THR A 181 18.27 7.06 13.73
C THR A 181 17.63 8.44 13.91
N LEU A 182 16.40 8.46 14.42
CA LEU A 182 15.75 9.70 14.87
C LEU A 182 16.11 10.02 16.34
N GLY A 183 16.94 9.19 16.97
CA GLY A 183 17.29 9.26 18.38
C GLY A 183 16.05 9.46 19.27
N LYS A 184 16.08 10.51 20.10
CA LYS A 184 15.03 10.85 21.07
C LYS A 184 13.69 11.22 20.42
N TRP A 185 13.67 11.61 19.15
CA TRP A 185 12.45 12.00 18.44
C TRP A 185 11.66 10.80 17.86
N SER A 186 12.24 9.59 17.89
CA SER A 186 11.57 8.39 17.37
C SER A 186 10.23 8.11 18.07
N LYS A 187 10.21 8.13 19.41
CA LYS A 187 8.99 7.86 20.20
C LYS A 187 7.86 8.88 19.99
N PRO A 188 8.07 10.20 20.16
CA PRO A 188 7.00 11.18 19.97
C PRO A 188 6.50 11.21 18.52
N MET A 189 7.39 11.06 17.54
CA MET A 189 6.99 11.03 16.12
C MET A 189 6.12 9.82 15.81
N ASN A 190 6.46 8.64 16.34
CA ASN A 190 5.65 7.43 16.17
C ASN A 190 4.26 7.58 16.80
N ILE A 191 4.14 8.21 17.98
CA ILE A 191 2.83 8.46 18.62
C ILE A 191 1.99 9.43 17.78
N LEU A 192 2.61 10.52 17.29
CA LEU A 192 1.96 11.49 16.41
C LEU A 192 1.50 10.84 15.10
N ALA A 193 2.32 9.98 14.50
CA ALA A 193 1.97 9.25 13.29
C ALA A 193 0.79 8.30 13.52
N ILE A 194 0.80 7.53 14.62
CA ILE A 194 -0.30 6.63 14.98
C ILE A 194 -1.60 7.42 15.20
N SER A 195 -1.57 8.52 15.95
CA SER A 195 -2.76 9.32 16.23
C SER A 195 -3.32 9.96 14.95
N TRP A 196 -2.45 10.50 14.10
CA TRP A 196 -2.84 11.09 12.81
C TRP A 196 -3.46 10.06 11.87
N VAL A 197 -2.82 8.89 11.71
CA VAL A 197 -3.31 7.85 10.81
C VAL A 197 -4.63 7.24 11.30
N LEU A 198 -4.81 7.09 12.61
CA LEU A 198 -6.11 6.67 13.18
C LEU A 198 -7.19 7.71 12.93
N PHE A 199 -6.88 9.00 13.13
CA PHE A 199 -7.81 10.08 12.86
C PHE A 199 -8.25 10.10 11.40
N ILE A 200 -7.32 10.06 10.43
CA ILE A 200 -7.67 10.09 9.01
C ILE A 200 -8.42 8.83 8.59
N SER A 201 -8.07 7.66 9.12
CA SER A 201 -8.78 6.40 8.85
C SER A 201 -10.26 6.50 9.24
N VAL A 202 -10.56 7.06 10.42
CA VAL A 202 -11.96 7.29 10.86
C VAL A 202 -12.68 8.24 9.90
N VAL A 203 -12.01 9.31 9.46
CA VAL A 203 -12.58 10.27 8.50
C VAL A 203 -12.89 9.60 7.15
N LEU A 204 -12.00 8.75 6.64
CA LEU A 204 -12.18 8.04 5.37
C LEU A 204 -13.32 7.01 5.39
N PHE A 205 -13.70 6.52 6.58
CA PHE A 205 -14.88 5.66 6.72
C PHE A 205 -16.21 6.44 6.70
N PHE A 206 -16.20 7.76 6.84
CA PHE A 206 -17.42 8.54 6.70
C PHE A 206 -17.86 8.68 5.24
N PRO A 207 -19.17 8.68 4.95
CA PRO A 207 -19.71 8.93 3.62
C PRO A 207 -19.47 10.39 3.20
N THR A 208 -19.24 10.60 1.90
CA THR A 208 -18.88 11.90 1.32
C THR A 208 -20.06 12.84 1.11
N THR A 209 -21.30 12.32 1.11
CA THR A 209 -22.52 13.12 0.89
C THR A 209 -23.56 12.89 1.99
N ARG A 210 -24.32 13.93 2.32
CA ARG A 210 -25.42 13.91 3.30
C ARG A 210 -26.73 14.29 2.60
N PRO A 211 -27.89 13.70 2.96
CA PRO A 211 -28.14 12.70 4.01
C PRO A 211 -27.66 11.28 3.64
N VAL A 212 -27.29 10.49 4.65
CA VAL A 212 -26.82 9.11 4.47
C VAL A 212 -28.01 8.20 4.20
N THR A 213 -28.07 7.63 3.00
CA THR A 213 -29.01 6.56 2.64
C THR A 213 -28.29 5.22 2.61
N ALA A 214 -29.03 4.11 2.66
CA ALA A 214 -28.46 2.77 2.53
C ALA A 214 -27.68 2.57 1.22
N THR A 215 -27.99 3.33 0.17
CA THR A 215 -27.27 3.27 -1.10
C THR A 215 -25.97 4.08 -1.12
N ASN A 216 -25.81 5.05 -0.21
CA ASN A 216 -24.70 6.01 -0.20
C ASN A 216 -23.79 5.86 1.03
N MET A 217 -24.05 4.85 1.87
CA MET A 217 -23.20 4.56 3.02
C MET A 217 -21.88 3.94 2.56
N ASN A 218 -20.77 4.41 3.12
CA ASN A 218 -19.48 3.78 2.86
C ASN A 218 -19.40 2.43 3.59
N TYR A 219 -19.67 1.34 2.86
CA TYR A 219 -19.60 -0.04 3.38
C TYR A 219 -18.18 -0.56 3.61
N ALA A 220 -17.14 0.27 3.42
CA ALA A 220 -15.76 -0.10 3.65
C ALA A 220 -15.54 -0.73 5.04
N ILE A 221 -16.16 -0.21 6.10
CA ILE A 221 -16.00 -0.75 7.46
C ILE A 221 -16.57 -2.17 7.62
N ALA A 222 -17.67 -2.49 6.93
CA ALA A 222 -18.26 -3.82 6.96
C ALA A 222 -17.36 -4.83 6.22
N VAL A 223 -16.82 -4.43 5.06
CA VAL A 223 -15.85 -5.24 4.31
C VAL A 223 -14.55 -5.42 5.12
N ALA A 224 -14.07 -4.38 5.79
CA ALA A 224 -12.92 -4.43 6.70
C ALA A 224 -13.13 -5.45 7.82
N GLY A 225 -14.31 -5.42 8.47
CA GLY A 225 -14.68 -6.35 9.52
C GLY A 225 -14.72 -7.80 9.03
N PHE A 226 -15.29 -8.05 7.85
CA PHE A 226 -15.31 -9.37 7.24
C PHE A 226 -13.90 -9.91 6.95
N VAL A 227 -13.04 -9.10 6.32
CA VAL A 227 -11.65 -9.47 6.02
C VAL A 227 -10.86 -9.71 7.32
N GLY A 228 -11.05 -8.86 8.33
CA GLY A 228 -10.43 -9.01 9.64
C GLY A 228 -10.86 -10.29 10.35
N LEU A 229 -12.14 -10.62 10.34
CA LEU A 229 -12.67 -11.87 10.90
C LEU A 229 -12.14 -13.10 10.17
N PHE A 230 -12.07 -13.06 8.83
CA PHE A 230 -11.50 -14.15 8.04
C PHE A 230 -10.02 -14.37 8.37
N SER A 231 -9.24 -13.29 8.46
CA SER A 231 -7.83 -13.32 8.82
C SER A 231 -7.60 -13.86 10.24
N LEU A 232 -8.34 -13.35 11.24
CA LEU A 232 -8.27 -13.83 12.62
C LEU A 232 -8.75 -15.28 12.76
N GLY A 233 -9.77 -15.66 12.00
CA GLY A 233 -10.27 -17.02 11.90
C GLY A 233 -9.18 -17.98 11.41
N TRP A 234 -8.49 -17.63 10.33
CA TRP A 234 -7.35 -18.41 9.83
C TRP A 234 -6.19 -18.47 10.84
N TRP A 235 -5.89 -17.35 11.49
CA TRP A 235 -4.85 -17.27 12.51
C TRP A 235 -5.08 -18.25 13.66
N TRP A 236 -6.29 -18.27 14.21
CA TRP A 236 -6.67 -19.19 15.28
C TRP A 236 -6.86 -20.63 14.81
N ALA A 237 -7.37 -20.85 13.61
CA ALA A 237 -7.60 -22.19 13.08
C ALA A 237 -6.30 -22.97 12.81
N GLY A 238 -5.25 -22.30 12.33
CA GLY A 238 -4.03 -23.01 11.93
C GLY A 238 -2.74 -22.22 11.90
N ALA A 239 -2.77 -20.94 11.50
CA ALA A 239 -1.53 -20.21 11.25
C ALA A 239 -0.67 -20.05 12.52
N ARG A 240 -1.28 -19.85 13.70
CA ARG A 240 -0.54 -19.73 14.97
C ARG A 240 0.33 -20.96 15.32
N LYS A 241 0.01 -22.14 14.78
CA LYS A 241 0.74 -23.39 15.06
C LYS A 241 1.85 -23.68 14.06
N LYS A 242 1.81 -23.08 12.86
CA LYS A 242 2.74 -23.35 11.75
C LYS A 242 3.62 -22.16 11.40
N TYR A 243 3.15 -20.94 11.66
CA TYR A 243 3.89 -19.72 11.38
C TYR A 243 5.07 -19.59 12.33
N THR A 244 6.25 -19.91 11.82
CA THR A 244 7.51 -19.41 12.36
C THR A 244 7.86 -18.14 11.59
N GLY A 245 8.25 -17.08 12.30
CA GLY A 245 8.70 -15.81 11.69
C GLY A 245 9.86 -15.99 10.70
N PRO A 246 10.44 -14.89 10.18
CA PRO A 246 11.36 -14.95 9.03
C PRO A 246 12.42 -16.04 9.20
N ARG A 247 12.30 -17.12 8.42
CA ARG A 247 13.28 -18.21 8.42
C ARG A 247 14.47 -17.77 7.58
N THR A 248 15.14 -16.70 7.99
CA THR A 248 16.38 -16.27 7.36
C THR A 248 17.45 -17.26 7.78
N GLN A 249 18.04 -17.97 6.80
CA GLN A 249 19.17 -18.88 7.03
C GLN A 249 20.50 -18.11 7.19
N ASP A 250 20.49 -16.80 6.97
CA ASP A 250 21.64 -15.95 7.23
C ASP A 250 21.81 -15.76 8.73
N ILE A 251 22.85 -16.40 9.26
CA ILE A 251 23.46 -15.99 10.51
C ILE A 251 23.66 -14.48 10.40
N MET A 252 23.05 -13.70 11.30
CA MET A 252 23.39 -12.29 11.47
C MET A 252 24.84 -12.22 11.94
N LEU A 253 25.78 -12.41 11.00
CA LEU A 253 27.18 -12.14 11.21
C LEU A 253 27.27 -10.62 11.37
N LEU A 254 27.60 -10.19 12.58
CA LEU A 254 28.07 -8.84 12.84
C LEU A 254 29.23 -8.60 11.87
N VAL A 255 28.98 -7.80 10.82
CA VAL A 255 30.07 -7.30 10.00
C VAL A 255 30.89 -6.40 10.92
N ASP A 256 32.10 -6.85 11.24
CA ASP A 256 33.06 -6.07 12.01
C ASP A 256 33.32 -4.76 11.24
N THR A 257 32.99 -3.62 11.84
CA THR A 257 33.12 -2.29 11.21
C THR A 257 34.56 -1.81 11.17
N THR A 258 35.55 -2.70 11.35
CA THR A 258 36.97 -2.40 11.18
C THR A 258 37.36 -2.63 9.72
N GLU A 259 36.95 -1.70 8.84
CA GLU A 259 37.71 -1.51 7.60
C GLU A 259 39.13 -1.06 7.99
N PRO A 260 40.21 -1.73 7.54
CA PRO A 260 41.54 -1.15 7.64
C PRO A 260 41.60 0.06 6.69
N ASP A 261 42.03 1.20 7.22
CA ASP A 261 42.43 2.38 6.46
C ASP A 261 43.54 1.99 5.47
N ASP A 262 43.16 1.57 4.25
CA ASP A 262 44.12 1.26 3.19
C ASP A 262 43.75 2.03 1.91
N TYR A 263 43.84 3.36 2.04
CA TYR A 263 44.08 4.28 0.93
C TYR A 263 45.06 5.35 1.40
N ALA A 264 46.35 5.00 1.38
CA ALA A 264 47.47 5.93 1.30
C ALA A 264 47.93 6.06 -0.16
#